data_AF-A0A3C0EQT9-F1
#
_entry.id   AF-A0A3C0EQT9-F1
#
_cell.length_a   1.000
_cell.length_b   1.000
_cell.length_c   1.000
_cell.angle_alpha   90.00
_cell.angle_beta   90.00
_cell.angle_gamma   90.00
#
_symmetry.space_group_name_H-M   'P 1'
#
loop_
_entity.id
_entity.type
_entity.pdbx_description
1 polymer ?
#
loop_
_entity_poly.entity_id
_entity_poly.type
_entity_poly.pdbx_seq_one_letter_code
_entity_poly.pdbx_strand_id
1 'polypeptide(L)' 'DEEVASADFVGDVRSSIFDAGAGIELNSNFFKVVSWYDNETGYSNRVVDLMKLMASQA' A
#
# COMPACT_ATOMS: atom_id res chain seq x y z
N ASP A 1 7.05 12.03 9.65
CA ASP A 1 7.61 10.68 9.56
C ASP A 1 7.49 10.03 10.92
N GLU A 2 6.49 9.15 11.04
CA GLU A 2 6.30 8.32 12.22
C GLU A 2 7.06 7.00 12.00
N GLU A 3 7.73 6.50 13.03
CA GLU A 3 8.21 5.13 13.01
C GLU A 3 7.02 4.20 13.19
N VAL A 4 6.76 3.39 12.16
CA VAL A 4 5.57 2.55 12.05
C VAL A 4 5.98 1.09 11.92
N ALA A 5 5.09 0.21 12.35
CA ALA A 5 5.22 -1.23 12.22
C ALA A 5 3.95 -1.82 11.59
N SER A 6 3.97 -3.13 11.32
CA SER A 6 2.86 -3.80 10.62
C SER A 6 1.50 -3.64 11.32
N ALA A 7 1.49 -3.59 12.65
CA ALA A 7 0.25 -3.49 13.43
C ALA A 7 -0.49 -2.15 13.22
N ASP A 8 0.22 -1.09 12.83
CA ASP A 8 -0.37 0.24 12.61
C ASP A 8 -1.23 0.29 11.34
N PHE A 9 -1.13 -0.73 10.48
CA PHE A 9 -1.83 -0.79 9.18
C PHE A 9 -2.94 -1.84 9.13
N VAL A 10 -3.23 -2.54 10.23
CA VAL A 10 -4.30 -3.54 10.26
C VAL A 10 -5.65 -2.86 10.02
N GLY A 11 -6.38 -3.33 9.01
CA GLY A 11 -7.65 -2.74 8.58
C GLY A 11 -7.50 -1.55 7.62
N ASP A 12 -6.29 -1.19 7.19
CA ASP A 12 -6.12 -0.09 6.25
C ASP A 12 -6.64 -0.47 4.85
N VAL A 13 -7.47 0.40 4.28
CA VAL A 13 -8.12 0.17 2.98
C VAL A 13 -7.25 0.56 1.80
N ARG A 14 -6.11 1.24 2.00
CA ARG A 14 -5.21 1.67 0.93
C ARG A 14 -4.43 0.46 0.39
N SER A 15 -4.23 0.42 -0.92
CA SER A 15 -3.48 -0.68 -1.57
C SER A 15 -1.98 -0.63 -1.32
N SER A 16 -1.45 0.54 -0.95
CA SER A 16 -0.02 0.79 -0.83
C SER A 16 0.19 2.06 0.00
N ILE A 17 1.04 1.98 1.00
CA ILE A 17 1.37 3.06 1.94
C ILE A 17 2.89 3.19 2.00
N PHE A 18 3.41 4.20 1.31
CA PHE A 18 4.85 4.42 1.22
C PHE A 18 5.44 4.78 2.59
N ASP A 19 6.51 4.07 2.96
CA ASP A 19 7.27 4.32 4.18
C ASP A 19 8.57 5.05 3.80
N ALA A 20 8.54 6.38 4.00
CA ALA A 20 9.67 7.24 3.69
C ALA A 20 10.89 6.99 4.60
N GLY A 21 10.67 6.52 5.82
CA GLY A 21 11.73 6.26 6.81
C GLY A 21 12.43 4.93 6.60
N ALA A 22 11.75 3.95 6.00
CA ALA A 22 12.31 2.61 5.74
C ALA A 22 13.08 2.49 4.40
N GLY A 23 13.10 3.55 3.59
CA GLY A 23 13.85 3.60 2.34
C GLY A 23 15.36 3.82 2.55
N ILE A 24 16.17 3.44 1.56
CA ILE A 24 17.62 3.74 1.56
C ILE A 24 18.15 3.91 0.13
N GLU A 25 18.95 4.96 -0.07
CA GLU A 25 19.76 5.17 -1.28
C GLU A 25 21.12 4.48 -1.12
N LEU A 26 21.54 3.71 -2.13
CA LEU A 26 22.91 3.21 -2.22
C LEU A 26 23.81 4.18 -3.01
N ASN A 27 23.29 4.76 -4.09
CA ASN A 27 23.91 5.80 -4.91
C ASN A 27 22.85 6.55 -5.73
N SER A 28 23.26 7.58 -6.47
CA SER A 28 22.37 8.49 -7.20
C SER A 28 21.37 7.83 -8.16
N ASN A 29 21.57 6.55 -8.50
CA ASN A 29 20.75 5.80 -9.44
C ASN A 29 20.21 4.47 -8.87
N PHE A 30 20.45 4.15 -7.59
CA PHE A 30 20.05 2.87 -6.99
C PHE A 30 19.45 3.04 -5.60
N PHE A 31 18.16 2.71 -5.47
CA PHE A 31 17.36 2.99 -4.29
C PHE A 31 16.52 1.77 -3.90
N LYS A 32 16.39 1.53 -2.60
CA LYS A 32 15.40 0.64 -2.02
C LYS A 32 14.26 1.48 -1.45
N VAL A 33 13.04 1.16 -1.84
CA VAL A 33 11.80 1.74 -1.31
C VAL A 33 10.98 0.66 -0.61
N VAL A 34 10.21 1.05 0.39
CA VAL A 34 9.35 0.15 1.16
C VAL A 34 7.93 0.72 1.16
N SER A 35 6.94 -0.15 1.01
CA SER A 35 5.54 0.21 1.07
C SER A 35 4.75 -0.88 1.78
N TRP A 36 3.93 -0.47 2.75
CA TRP A 36 3.05 -1.34 3.51
C TRP A 36 1.71 -1.51 2.81
N TYR A 37 1.03 -2.61 3.10
CA TYR A 37 -0.37 -2.81 2.76
C TYR A 37 -0.95 -3.87 3.69
N ASP A 38 -2.21 -3.72 4.06
CA ASP A 38 -2.98 -4.80 4.62
C ASP A 38 -3.38 -5.75 3.48
N ASN A 39 -2.88 -6.98 3.52
CA ASN A 39 -3.11 -7.98 2.48
C ASN A 39 -4.57 -8.47 2.44
N GLU A 40 -5.34 -8.32 3.52
CA GLU A 40 -6.74 -8.71 3.58
C GLU A 40 -7.64 -7.53 3.23
N THR A 41 -7.52 -6.43 3.96
CA THR A 41 -8.43 -5.28 3.87
C THR A 41 -8.16 -4.45 2.63
N GLY A 42 -6.89 -4.12 2.37
CA GLY A 42 -6.51 -3.33 1.19
C GLY A 42 -6.86 -4.07 -0.10
N TYR A 43 -6.54 -5.37 -0.17
CA TYR A 43 -6.89 -6.22 -1.31
C TYR A 43 -8.40 -6.36 -1.51
N SER A 44 -9.15 -6.68 -0.45
CA SER A 44 -10.61 -6.87 -0.55
C SER A 44 -11.32 -5.61 -1.04
N ASN A 45 -10.87 -4.43 -0.61
CA ASN A 45 -11.42 -3.17 -1.12
C ASN A 45 -11.13 -2.98 -2.62
N ARG A 46 -9.94 -3.35 -3.11
CA ARG A 46 -9.64 -3.29 -4.56
C ARG A 46 -10.48 -4.23 -5.39
N VAL A 47 -10.82 -5.41 -4.86
CA VAL A 47 -11.75 -6.33 -5.51
C VAL A 47 -13.13 -5.70 -5.65
N VAL A 48 -13.64 -5.06 -4.59
CA VAL A 48 -14.94 -4.36 -4.63
C VAL A 48 -14.92 -3.18 -5.60
N ASP A 49 -13.85 -2.38 -5.60
CA ASP A 49 -13.69 -1.25 -6.53
C ASP A 49 -13.69 -1.73 -7.99
N LEU A 50 -12.99 -2.83 -8.27
CA LEU A 50 -12.97 -3.45 -9.60
C LEU A 50 -14.37 -3.95 -10.01
N MET A 51 -15.12 -4.60 -9.11
CA MET A 51 -16.48 -5.04 -9.40
C MET A 51 -17.40 -3.87 -9.74
N LYS A 52 -17.30 -2.75 -9.02
CA LYS A 52 -18.06 -1.53 -9.32
C LYS A 52 -17.69 -0.95 -10.69
N LEU A 53 -16.40 -0.92 -11.01
CA LEU A 53 -15.90 -0.45 -12.30
C LEU A 53 -16.38 -1.33 -13.46
N MET A 54 -16.44 -2.64 -13.26
CA MET A 54 -16.98 -3.58 -14.27
C MET A 54 -18.49 -3.37 -14.45
N ALA A 55 -19.23 -3.21 -13.35
CA ALA A 55 -20.67 -2.98 -13.40
C ALA A 55 -21.04 -1.64 -14.05
N SER A 56 -20.24 -0.58 -13.87
CA SER A 56 -20.46 0.71 -14.52
C SER A 56 -20.16 0.73 -16.02
N GLN A 57 -19.52 -0.32 -16.54
CA GLN A 57 -19.17 -0.46 -17.96
C GLN A 57 -20.06 -1.48 -18.71
N ALA A 58 -21.00 -2.10 -18.01
CA ALA A 58 -22.03 -2.99 -18.58
C ALA A 58 -23.29 -2.18 -18.94
#